data_AF-A0A5D3KTG5-F1
#
_entry.id   AF-A0A5D3KTG5-F1
#
_cell.length_a   1.000
_cell.length_b   1.000
_cell.length_c   1.000
_cell.angle_alpha   90.00
_cell.angle_beta   90.00
_cell.angle_gamma   90.00
#
_symmetry.space_group_name_H-M   'P 1'
#
loop_
_entity.id
_entity.type
_entity.pdbx_description
1 polymer ?
#
loop_
_entity_poly.entity_id
_entity_poly.type
_entity_poly.pdbx_seq_one_letter_code
_entity_poly.pdbx_strand_id
1 'polypeptide(L)' 'MANSLWTIEEFTCPGCSMNYTATREEHAEPHSGQFKCSICSGVVHSWSGKHHFFSWSAVKTKPPVFGRRWAGVGW' A
#
# COMPACT_ATOMS: atom_id res chain seq x y z
N MET A 1 2.49 -22.56 18.73
CA MET A 1 2.52 -21.08 18.79
C MET A 1 2.69 -20.59 17.35
N ALA A 2 1.59 -20.32 16.64
CA ALA A 2 1.62 -19.93 15.24
C ALA A 2 1.84 -18.41 15.14
N ASN A 3 3.04 -18.01 14.71
CA ASN A 3 3.38 -16.62 14.46
C ASN A 3 2.89 -16.29 13.04
N SER A 4 1.65 -15.83 12.91
CA SER A 4 1.14 -15.37 11.62
C SER A 4 1.90 -14.10 11.22
N LEU A 5 2.95 -14.27 10.40
CA LEU A 5 3.78 -13.19 9.89
C LEU A 5 2.98 -12.43 8.82
N TRP A 6 2.28 -11.38 9.23
CA TRP A 6 1.73 -10.41 8.29
C TRP A 6 2.81 -9.36 7.97
N THR A 7 3.09 -9.16 6.69
CA THR A 7 4.06 -8.18 6.20
C THR A 7 3.34 -7.15 5.34
N ILE A 8 3.60 -5.86 5.56
CA ILE A 8 3.06 -4.80 4.71
C ILE A 8 4.01 -4.60 3.54
N GLU A 9 3.53 -4.79 2.32
CA GLU A 9 4.26 -4.52 1.09
C GLU A 9 3.70 -3.26 0.39
N GLU A 10 4.61 -2.43 -0.10
CA GLU A 10 4.30 -1.21 -0.84
C GLU A 10 4.42 -1.49 -2.35
N PHE A 11 3.40 -1.09 -3.10
CA PHE A 11 3.30 -1.28 -4.54
C PHE A 11 3.08 0.06 -5.23
N THR A 12 3.92 0.40 -6.20
CA THR A 12 3.74 1.60 -7.01
C THR A 12 3.11 1.22 -8.35
N CYS A 13 1.98 1.85 -8.70
CA CYS A 13 1.34 1.61 -9.99
C CYS A 13 2.20 2.16 -11.13
N PRO A 14 2.57 1.35 -12.15
CA PRO A 14 3.41 1.81 -13.25
C PRO A 14 2.70 2.78 -14.22
N GLY A 15 1.37 2.86 -14.19
CA GLY A 15 0.59 3.71 -15.07
C GLY A 15 0.36 5.13 -14.56
N CYS A 16 0.15 5.30 -13.25
CA CYS A 16 -0.17 6.59 -12.64
C CYS A 16 0.78 7.01 -11.49
N SER A 17 1.80 6.20 -11.21
CA SER A 17 2.79 6.42 -10.14
C SER A 17 2.18 6.57 -8.74
N MET A 18 0.95 6.07 -8.54
CA MET A 18 0.30 6.09 -7.23
C MET A 18 0.78 4.91 -6.40
N ASN A 19 1.13 5.20 -5.14
CA ASN A 19 1.55 4.20 -4.18
C ASN A 19 0.35 3.54 -3.51
N TYR A 20 0.42 2.23 -3.39
CA TYR A 20 -0.54 1.39 -2.72
C TYR A 20 0.18 0.54 -1.69
N THR A 21 -0.53 0.15 -0.65
CA THR A 21 -0.06 -0.82 0.34
C THR A 21 -0.99 -2.02 0.34
N ALA A 22 -0.40 -3.20 0.48
CA ALA A 22 -1.11 -4.44 0.72
C ALA A 22 -0.46 -5.20 1.87
N THR A 23 -1.26 -5.86 2.68
CA THR A 23 -0.77 -6.74 3.74
C THR A 23 -0.71 -8.16 3.18
N ARG A 24 0.49 -8.73 3.13
CA ARG A 24 0.75 -10.13 2.80
C ARG A 24 0.71 -10.98 4.05
N GLU A 25 -0.05 -12.05 4.03
CA GLU A 25 -0.10 -13.06 5.08
C GLU A 25 0.14 -14.45 4.49
N GLU A 26 0.97 -15.26 5.14
CA GLU A 26 1.23 -16.64 4.73
C GLU A 26 0.06 -17.54 5.14
N HIS A 27 -0.55 -18.17 4.15
CA HIS A 27 -1.66 -19.10 4.32
C HIS A 27 -1.25 -20.49 3.84
N ALA A 28 -1.71 -21.54 4.52
CA ALA A 28 -1.45 -22.90 4.06
C ALA A 28 -2.17 -23.21 2.74
N GLU A 29 -3.31 -22.54 2.51
CA GLU A 29 -4.13 -22.69 1.32
C GLU A 29 -3.63 -21.80 0.17
N PRO A 30 -3.72 -22.28 -1.08
CA PRO A 30 -3.35 -21.48 -2.23
C PRO A 30 -4.40 -20.38 -2.47
N HIS A 31 -3.96 -19.14 -2.41
CA HIS A 31 -4.75 -17.97 -2.79
C HIS A 31 -4.16 -17.32 -4.05
N SER A 32 -5.06 -16.89 -4.92
CA SER A 32 -4.72 -16.14 -6.12
C SER A 32 -5.60 -14.90 -6.19
N GLY A 33 -5.00 -13.79 -6.60
CA GLY A 33 -5.72 -12.54 -6.73
C GLY A 33 -4.92 -11.53 -7.53
N GLN A 34 -5.57 -10.41 -7.82
CA GLN A 34 -4.94 -9.29 -8.48
C GLN A 34 -5.41 -7.99 -7.87
N PHE A 35 -4.47 -7.06 -7.74
CA PHE A 35 -4.74 -5.70 -7.36
C PHE A 35 -4.79 -4.81 -8.60
N LYS A 36 -5.87 -4.05 -8.69
CA LYS A 36 -6.08 -3.07 -9.73
C LYS A 36 -5.93 -1.68 -9.14
N CYS A 37 -5.29 -0.80 -9.90
CA CYS A 37 -5.25 0.61 -9.58
C CYS A 37 -6.64 1.22 -9.78
N SER A 38 -7.15 1.94 -8.78
CA SER A 38 -8.44 2.64 -8.89
C SER A 38 -8.43 3.82 -9.88
N ILE A 39 -7.25 4.31 -10.27
CA ILE A 39 -7.10 5.48 -11.16
C ILE A 39 -7.01 5.06 -12.62
N CYS A 40 -6.07 4.19 -12.97
CA CYS A 40 -5.84 3.76 -14.35
C CYS A 40 -6.49 2.42 -14.70
N SER A 41 -7.14 1.75 -13.72
CA SER A 41 -7.68 0.38 -13.86
C SER A 41 -6.65 -0.69 -14.26
N GLY A 42 -5.37 -0.34 -14.33
CA GLY A 42 -4.28 -1.26 -14.64
C GLY A 42 -4.02 -2.25 -13.50
N VAL A 43 -3.55 -3.44 -13.85
CA VAL A 43 -3.10 -4.44 -12.87
C VAL A 43 -1.76 -3.97 -12.30
N VAL A 44 -1.75 -3.70 -10.99
CA VAL A 44 -0.53 -3.26 -10.28
C VAL A 44 0.26 -4.47 -9.82
N HIS A 45 -0.44 -5.45 -9.27
CA HIS A 45 0.17 -6.67 -8.77
C HIS A 45 -0.78 -7.84 -8.93
N SER A 46 -0.23 -9.00 -9.25
CA SER A 46 -0.96 -10.27 -9.32
C SER A 46 -0.16 -11.30 -8.58
N TRP A 47 -0.83 -12.09 -7.75
CA TRP A 47 -0.19 -13.13 -6.95
C TRP A 47 -0.93 -14.44 -7.10
N SER A 48 -0.19 -15.53 -6.91
CA SER A 48 -0.70 -16.89 -6.92
C SER A 48 0.24 -17.75 -6.10
N GLY A 49 -0.26 -18.31 -4.99
CA GLY A 49 0.53 -19.17 -4.13
C GLY A 49 -0.02 -19.28 -2.72
N LYS A 50 0.83 -19.69 -1.78
CA LYS A 50 0.50 -19.87 -0.34
C LYS A 50 0.52 -18.56 0.44
N HIS A 51 0.23 -17.45 -0.22
CA HIS A 51 0.22 -16.14 0.39
C HIS A 51 -1.06 -15.43 -0.02
N HIS A 52 -1.72 -14.85 0.96
CA HIS A 52 -2.92 -14.06 0.78
C HIS A 52 -2.56 -12.59 0.99
N PHE A 53 -2.88 -11.76 0.00
CA PHE A 53 -2.77 -10.32 0.18
C PHE A 53 -4.15 -9.74 0.46
N PHE A 54 -4.26 -8.96 1.53
CA PHE A 54 -5.49 -8.25 1.92
C PHE A 54 -5.18 -6.80 2.31
N SER A 55 -6.22 -6.01 2.59
CA SER A 55 -6.08 -4.58 2.95
C SER A 55 -5.50 -3.68 1.84
N TRP A 56 -5.82 -3.95 0.57
CA TRP A 56 -5.41 -3.11 -0.56
C TRP A 56 -5.90 -1.68 -0.40
N SER A 57 -4.95 -0.76 -0.20
CA SER A 57 -5.25 0.64 0.09
C SER A 57 -4.28 1.56 -0.64
N ALA A 58 -4.78 2.66 -1.20
CA ALA A 58 -3.89 3.71 -1.69
C ALA A 58 -3.18 4.38 -0.51
N VAL A 59 -1.86 4.52 -0.59
CA VAL A 59 -1.08 5.24 0.42
C VAL A 59 -1.49 6.70 0.34
N LYS A 60 -2.32 7.13 1.28
CA LYS A 60 -2.51 8.55 1.55
C LYS A 60 -1.26 9.01 2.28
N THR A 61 -0.20 9.32 1.55
CA THR A 61 0.90 10.11 2.10
C THR A 61 0.26 11.38 2.65
N LYS A 62 0.12 11.45 3.98
CA LYS A 62 -0.23 12.71 4.64
C LYS A 62 0.81 13.70 4.14
N PRO A 63 0.41 14.83 3.52
CA PRO A 63 1.39 15.82 3.12
C PRO A 63 2.19 16.17 4.39
N PRO A 64 3.53 16.14 4.34
CA PRO A 64 4.32 16.61 5.46
C PRO A 64 3.83 18.03 5.72
N VAL A 65 3.38 18.30 6.95
CA VAL A 65 2.90 19.62 7.36
C VAL A 65 4.11 20.54 7.46
N PHE A 66 4.64 20.95 6.30
CA PHE A 66 5.70 21.95 6.20
C PHE A 66 5.01 23.32 6.19
N GLY A 67 4.79 23.89 7.38
CA GLY A 67 4.05 25.15 7.46
C GLY A 67 3.78 25.77 8.82
N ARG A 68 4.54 25.47 9.89
CA ARG A 68 4.51 26.30 11.11
C ARG A 68 5.90 26.64 11.60
N ARG A 69 6.61 27.45 10.82
CA ARG A 69 7.71 28.28 11.31
C ARG A 69 7.75 29.55 10.46
N TRP A 70 7.74 30.71 11.14
CA TRP A 70 7.82 32.09 10.63
C TRP A 70 6.49 32.80 10.29
N ALA A 71 5.74 33.18 11.33
CA ALA A 71 4.93 34.41 11.31
C ALA A 71 4.90 34.98 12.74
N GLY A 72 5.76 35.95 13.03
CA GLY A 72 5.83 36.62 14.34
C GLY A 72 7.17 37.27 14.68
N VAL A 73 7.84 37.92 13.71
CA VAL A 73 8.80 39.00 13.97
C VAL A 73 8.11 40.30 13.54
N GLY A 74 8.16 41.31 14.42
CA GLY A 74 7.65 42.67 14.25
C GLY A 74 6.41 42.89 15.13
N TRP A 75 6.37 43.81 16.10
CA TRP A 75 7.23 44.95 16.45
C TRP A 75 7.22 45.10 17.98
#